data_AF-R9JEB1-F1
#
_entry.id   AF-R9JEB1-F1
#
_cell.length_a   1.000
_cell.length_b   1.000
_cell.length_c   1.000
_cell.angle_alpha   90.00
_cell.angle_beta   90.00
_cell.angle_gamma   90.00
#
_symmetry.space_group_name_H-M   'P 1'
#
loop_
_entity.id
_entity.type
_entity.pdbx_description
1 polymer ?
#
loop_
_entity_poly.entity_id
_entity_poly.type
_entity_poly.pdbx_seq_one_letter_code
_entity_poly.pdbx_strand_id
1 'polypeptide(L)'
;MGGVAWGANKKEQKIGDLIISNRIWDYDIEKIKPDGTVQSRGTISPSSPRLVQMFEVAGIGIKDFKLNFGLIASGSKLLNNKDEVAVLRKLQPEIIGGDMESAGMASVCFREKIDCIMIKGICDWGYNKDNKKDEYQYIAMNNSIEAISLVLTKLVDF
;
A
#
# COMPACT_ATOMS: atom_id res chain seq x y z
N MET A 1 2.01 -9.84 1.82
CA MET A 1 2.46 -9.75 0.42
C MET A 1 3.45 -8.60 0.29
N GLY A 2 4.67 -8.89 -0.17
CA GLY A 2 5.67 -7.88 -0.53
C GLY A 2 5.41 -7.28 -1.92
N GLY A 3 6.00 -6.13 -2.21
CA GLY A 3 5.92 -5.54 -3.55
C GLY A 3 6.25 -4.06 -3.59
N VAL A 4 5.82 -3.39 -4.66
CA VAL A 4 6.01 -1.95 -4.87
C VAL A 4 4.67 -1.22 -4.96
N ALA A 5 4.70 0.08 -4.69
CA ALA A 5 3.54 0.96 -4.65
C ALA A 5 3.92 2.40 -4.99
N TRP A 6 2.91 3.24 -5.22
CA TRP A 6 3.06 4.68 -5.23
C TRP A 6 2.79 5.26 -3.83
N GLY A 7 3.46 6.37 -3.48
CA GLY A 7 3.26 7.10 -2.23
C GLY A 7 2.28 8.26 -2.33
N ALA A 8 1.51 8.54 -1.27
CA ALA A 8 0.50 9.60 -1.27
C ALA A 8 1.01 10.98 -0.79
N ASN A 9 2.14 11.04 -0.09
CA ASN A 9 2.65 12.28 0.52
C ASN A 9 4.17 12.44 0.41
N LYS A 10 4.62 13.13 -0.65
CA LYS A 10 6.05 13.48 -0.90
C LYS A 10 6.75 14.24 0.23
N LYS A 11 6.00 14.89 1.14
CA LYS A 11 6.60 15.66 2.25
C LYS A 11 6.96 14.76 3.43
N GLU A 12 6.29 13.64 3.59
CA GLU A 12 6.42 12.74 4.75
C GLU A 12 6.99 11.37 4.42
N GLN A 13 7.08 11.06 3.12
CA GLN A 13 7.52 9.80 2.56
C GLN A 13 8.66 10.03 1.56
N LYS A 14 9.45 8.99 1.34
CA LYS A 14 10.53 8.94 0.35
C LYS A 14 10.43 7.66 -0.50
N ILE A 15 11.10 7.66 -1.65
CA ILE A 15 11.33 6.41 -2.40
C ILE A 15 12.05 5.41 -1.50
N GLY A 16 11.60 4.17 -1.50
CA GLY A 16 12.14 3.10 -0.64
C GLY A 16 11.50 3.02 0.75
N ASP A 17 10.77 4.04 1.21
CA ASP A 17 9.94 3.89 2.41
C ASP A 17 8.86 2.84 2.17
N LEU A 18 8.44 2.16 3.23
CA LEU A 18 7.38 1.17 3.16
C LEU A 18 6.03 1.77 3.55
N ILE A 19 5.00 1.39 2.80
CA ILE A 19 3.60 1.47 3.24
C ILE A 19 3.15 0.07 3.66
N ILE A 20 2.56 -0.02 4.85
CA ILE A 20 2.08 -1.26 5.44
C ILE A 20 0.58 -1.11 5.69
N SER A 21 -0.21 -2.04 5.17
CA SER A 21 -1.66 -1.94 5.28
C SER A 21 -2.12 -2.23 6.71
N ASN A 22 -2.88 -1.30 7.29
CA ASN A 22 -3.85 -1.66 8.34
C ASN A 22 -5.24 -1.94 7.74
N ARG A 23 -5.51 -1.33 6.58
CA ARG A 23 -6.72 -1.49 5.78
C ARG A 23 -6.36 -1.34 4.31
N ILE A 24 -7.18 -1.92 3.43
CA ILE A 24 -7.04 -1.84 1.98
C ILE A 24 -8.37 -1.35 1.40
N TRP A 25 -8.33 -0.31 0.58
CA TRP A 25 -9.49 0.22 -0.13
C TRP A 25 -9.45 -0.16 -1.61
N ASP A 26 -10.48 -0.84 -2.09
CA ASP A 26 -10.70 -1.10 -3.52
C ASP A 26 -11.33 0.13 -4.17
N TYR A 27 -10.57 0.93 -4.90
CA TYR A 27 -11.09 2.18 -5.47
C TYR A 27 -11.79 2.01 -6.83
N ASP A 28 -11.75 0.83 -7.45
CA ASP A 28 -12.33 0.61 -8.79
C ASP A 28 -13.86 0.47 -8.76
N ILE A 29 -14.42 0.09 -7.61
CA ILE A 29 -15.86 -0.14 -7.49
C ILE A 29 -16.55 1.19 -7.25
N GLU A 30 -17.21 1.70 -8.29
CA GLU A 30 -17.84 3.02 -8.28
C GLU A 30 -19.28 2.97 -8.83
N LYS A 31 -20.12 3.90 -8.35
CA LYS A 31 -21.44 4.17 -8.92
C LYS A 31 -21.38 5.52 -9.64
N ILE A 32 -21.58 5.49 -10.96
CA ILE A 32 -21.78 6.69 -11.77
C ILE A 32 -23.26 7.09 -11.70
N LYS A 33 -23.54 8.33 -11.31
CA LYS A 33 -24.90 8.89 -11.26
C LYS A 33 -25.27 9.59 -12.57
N PRO A 34 -26.57 9.79 -12.87
CA PRO A 34 -27.02 10.49 -14.08
C PRO A 34 -26.48 11.93 -14.23
N ASP A 35 -26.14 12.58 -13.12
CA ASP A 35 -25.53 13.92 -13.08
C ASP A 35 -24.01 13.90 -13.36
N GLY A 36 -23.44 12.73 -13.66
CA GLY A 36 -22.00 12.54 -13.90
C GLY A 36 -21.16 12.42 -12.63
N THR A 37 -21.75 12.53 -11.44
CA THR A 37 -21.01 12.36 -10.19
C THR A 37 -20.67 10.90 -9.93
N VAL A 38 -19.46 10.67 -9.41
CA VAL A 38 -18.96 9.35 -9.05
C VAL A 38 -19.05 9.18 -7.54
N GLN A 39 -19.65 8.07 -7.10
CA GLN A 39 -19.71 7.68 -5.71
C GLN A 39 -18.94 6.37 -5.52
N SER A 40 -17.91 6.39 -4.67
CA SER A 40 -17.18 5.16 -4.33
C SER A 40 -18.12 4.15 -3.65
N ARG A 41 -18.01 2.90 -4.09
CA ARG A 41 -18.68 1.71 -3.54
C ARG A 41 -17.66 0.61 -3.20
N GLY A 42 -16.39 0.98 -3.27
CA GLY A 42 -15.24 0.20 -2.88
C GLY A 42 -15.32 -0.32 -1.47
N THR A 43 -14.95 -1.58 -1.28
CA THR A 43 -14.82 -2.14 0.07
C THR A 43 -13.54 -1.63 0.72
N ILE A 44 -13.60 -1.40 2.03
CA ILE A 44 -12.41 -1.18 2.87
C ILE A 44 -12.23 -2.43 3.72
N SER A 45 -11.27 -3.26 3.33
CA SER A 45 -10.97 -4.53 4.00
C SER A 45 -9.90 -4.34 5.07
N PRO A 46 -10.10 -4.83 6.31
CA PRO A 46 -9.06 -4.77 7.32
C PRO A 46 -7.91 -5.74 7.00
N SER A 47 -6.69 -5.36 7.36
CA SER A 47 -5.57 -6.30 7.47
C SER A 47 -5.66 -7.09 8.77
N SER A 48 -4.94 -8.20 8.86
CA SER A 48 -4.86 -8.98 10.10
C SER A 48 -4.27 -8.14 11.24
N PRO A 49 -5.02 -7.89 12.34
CA PRO A 49 -4.50 -7.11 13.47
C PRO A 49 -3.24 -7.72 14.08
N ARG A 50 -3.15 -9.06 14.09
CA ARG A 50 -1.97 -9.80 14.56
C ARG A 50 -0.75 -9.48 13.71
N LEU A 51 -0.87 -9.57 12.38
CA LEU A 51 0.25 -9.28 11.48
C LEU A 51 0.65 -7.80 11.52
N VAL A 52 -0.31 -6.89 11.67
CA VAL A 52 -0.03 -5.46 11.83
C VAL A 52 0.80 -5.22 13.09
N GLN A 53 0.33 -5.73 14.24
CA GLN A 53 1.04 -5.60 15.51
C GLN A 53 2.44 -6.23 15.46
N MET A 54 2.59 -7.36 14.76
CA MET A 54 3.91 -7.97 14.55
C MET A 54 4.86 -7.02 13.82
N PHE A 55 4.42 -6.36 12.75
CA PHE A 55 5.25 -5.38 12.05
C PHE A 55 5.51 -4.12 12.89
N GLU A 56 4.53 -3.65 13.66
CA GLU A 56 4.71 -2.50 14.57
C GLU A 56 5.78 -2.76 15.63
N VAL A 57 5.85 -3.98 16.18
CA VAL A 57 6.82 -4.36 17.22
C VAL A 57 8.16 -4.80 16.62
N ALA A 58 8.14 -5.78 15.72
CA ALA A 58 9.36 -6.35 15.16
C ALA A 58 10.08 -5.39 14.22
N GLY A 59 9.33 -4.48 13.58
CA GLY A 59 9.85 -3.45 12.68
C GLY A 59 10.57 -2.29 13.36
N ILE A 60 10.50 -2.14 14.70
CA ILE A 60 11.21 -1.10 15.46
C ILE A 60 12.73 -1.11 15.19
N GLY A 61 13.29 -2.28 14.87
CA GLY A 61 14.71 -2.43 14.56
C GLY A 61 15.12 -1.91 13.18
N ILE A 62 14.17 -1.67 12.28
CA ILE A 62 14.44 -1.23 10.90
C ILE A 62 14.66 0.28 10.90
N LYS A 63 15.86 0.72 10.50
CA LYS A 63 16.27 2.14 10.55
C LYS A 63 16.59 2.74 9.20
N ASP A 64 16.85 1.92 8.17
CA ASP A 64 17.29 2.38 6.86
C ASP A 64 16.16 3.03 6.04
N PHE A 65 14.91 2.70 6.36
CA PHE A 65 13.72 3.24 5.71
C PHE A 65 12.55 3.34 6.69
N LYS A 66 11.61 4.23 6.40
CA LYS A 66 10.45 4.47 7.28
C LYS A 66 9.34 3.46 7.01
N LEU A 67 8.72 2.96 8.08
CA LEU A 67 7.50 2.15 8.02
C LEU A 67 6.28 3.05 8.23
N ASN A 68 5.38 3.13 7.24
CA ASN A 68 4.17 3.93 7.30
C ASN A 68 2.96 3.00 7.35
N PHE A 69 2.22 2.99 8.46
CA PHE A 69 1.03 2.15 8.62
C PHE A 69 -0.23 2.93 8.26
N GLY A 70 -1.12 2.35 7.47
CA GLY A 70 -2.30 3.08 7.03
C GLY A 70 -3.14 2.39 5.97
N LEU A 71 -4.03 3.20 5.37
CA LEU A 71 -4.91 2.74 4.31
C LEU A 71 -4.18 2.71 2.97
N ILE A 72 -4.17 1.55 2.32
CA ILE A 72 -3.61 1.39 0.97
C ILE A 72 -4.76 1.37 -0.04
N ALA A 73 -4.71 2.25 -1.04
CA ALA A 73 -5.64 2.25 -2.16
C ALA A 73 -5.19 1.23 -3.21
N SER A 74 -6.12 0.46 -3.79
CA SER A 74 -5.79 -0.55 -4.79
C SER A 74 -6.85 -0.59 -5.88
N GLY A 75 -6.41 -0.70 -7.13
CA GLY A 75 -7.27 -0.72 -8.30
C GLY A 75 -6.47 -0.94 -9.59
N SER A 76 -7.16 -1.24 -10.68
CA SER A 76 -6.60 -1.76 -11.93
C SER A 76 -5.87 -0.73 -12.80
N LYS A 77 -5.92 0.55 -12.43
CA LYS A 77 -5.27 1.62 -13.17
C LYS A 77 -3.83 1.80 -12.72
N LEU A 78 -2.89 1.76 -13.66
CA LEU A 78 -1.52 2.25 -13.41
C LEU A 78 -1.52 3.78 -13.38
N LEU A 79 -1.48 4.37 -12.19
CA LEU A 79 -1.52 5.83 -12.05
C LEU A 79 -0.24 6.49 -12.61
N ASN A 80 -0.46 7.46 -13.50
CA ASN A 80 0.54 8.44 -13.94
C ASN A 80 -0.12 9.81 -14.17
N ASN A 81 -1.05 10.17 -13.29
CA ASN A 81 -1.84 11.41 -13.39
C ASN A 81 -2.03 12.00 -11.98
N LYS A 82 -1.57 13.25 -11.81
CA LYS A 82 -1.60 13.94 -10.52
C LYS A 82 -3.03 14.25 -10.06
N ASP A 83 -3.93 14.53 -11.00
CA ASP A 83 -5.33 14.86 -10.71
C ASP A 83 -6.09 13.61 -10.26
N GLU A 84 -5.84 12.46 -10.88
CA GLU A 84 -6.39 11.17 -10.45
C GLU A 84 -5.94 10.83 -9.02
N VAL A 85 -4.65 10.98 -8.71
CA VAL A 85 -4.14 10.80 -7.33
C VAL A 85 -4.80 11.80 -6.37
N ALA A 86 -5.02 13.05 -6.78
CA ALA A 86 -5.69 14.05 -5.96
C ALA A 86 -7.17 13.70 -5.71
N VAL A 87 -7.88 13.14 -6.70
CA VAL A 87 -9.25 12.63 -6.55
C VAL A 87 -9.29 11.50 -5.53
N LEU A 88 -8.41 10.50 -5.63
CA LEU A 88 -8.34 9.40 -4.67
C LEU A 88 -8.06 9.91 -3.25
N ARG A 89 -7.13 10.86 -3.08
CA ARG A 89 -6.84 11.48 -1.78
C ARG A 89 -7.99 12.34 -1.26
N LYS A 90 -8.84 12.89 -2.13
CA LYS A 90 -10.03 13.64 -1.71
C LYS A 90 -11.14 12.70 -1.26
N LEU A 91 -11.33 11.59 -1.97
CA LEU A 91 -12.30 10.55 -1.61
C LEU A 91 -11.91 9.92 -0.28
N GLN A 92 -10.62 9.63 -0.10
CA GLN A 92 -10.10 8.93 1.06
C GLN A 92 -8.81 9.60 1.58
N PRO A 93 -8.93 10.64 2.43
CA PRO A 93 -7.79 11.46 2.88
C PRO A 93 -6.71 10.71 3.66
N GLU A 94 -7.04 9.58 4.25
CA GLU A 94 -6.12 8.77 5.04
C GLU A 94 -5.25 7.79 4.21
N ILE A 95 -5.40 7.76 2.88
CA ILE A 95 -4.57 6.87 2.05
C ILE A 95 -3.09 7.28 2.14
N ILE A 96 -2.24 6.28 2.36
CA ILE A 96 -0.79 6.48 2.45
C ILE A 96 -0.08 6.13 1.14
N GLY A 97 -0.80 5.54 0.18
CA GLY A 97 -0.28 5.14 -1.12
C GLY A 97 -1.21 4.12 -1.77
N GLY A 98 -0.72 3.48 -2.83
CA GLY A 98 -1.51 2.46 -3.50
C GLY A 98 -0.76 1.57 -4.49
N ASP A 99 -1.44 0.51 -4.90
CA ASP A 99 -0.96 -0.49 -5.86
C ASP A 99 -2.10 -0.98 -6.77
N MET A 100 -1.90 -2.13 -7.44
CA MET A 100 -2.88 -2.73 -8.34
C MET A 100 -3.39 -4.11 -7.90
N GLU A 101 -2.86 -4.68 -6.81
CA GLU A 101 -3.11 -6.07 -6.42
C GLU A 101 -3.65 -6.24 -4.99
N SER A 102 -3.42 -5.26 -4.10
CA SER A 102 -3.77 -5.38 -2.68
C SER A 102 -5.26 -5.65 -2.44
N ALA A 103 -6.17 -5.02 -3.19
CA ALA A 103 -7.61 -5.25 -3.05
C ALA A 103 -8.00 -6.69 -3.42
N GLY A 104 -7.46 -7.22 -4.52
CA GLY A 104 -7.70 -8.60 -4.95
C GLY A 104 -7.19 -9.61 -3.92
N MET A 105 -5.97 -9.40 -3.40
CA MET A 105 -5.41 -10.24 -2.35
C MET A 105 -6.22 -10.18 -1.06
N ALA A 106 -6.61 -8.97 -0.62
CA ALA A 106 -7.44 -8.79 0.58
C ALA A 106 -8.80 -9.49 0.42
N SER A 107 -9.43 -9.38 -0.75
CA SER A 107 -10.71 -10.03 -1.06
C SER A 107 -10.65 -11.56 -0.94
N VAL A 108 -9.61 -12.19 -1.52
CA VAL A 108 -9.41 -13.64 -1.41
C VAL A 108 -9.12 -14.04 0.03
N CYS A 109 -8.16 -13.39 0.69
CA CYS A 109 -7.80 -13.71 2.07
C CYS A 109 -8.98 -13.55 3.03
N PHE A 110 -9.79 -12.50 2.86
CA PHE A 110 -11.01 -12.30 3.65
C PHE A 110 -12.02 -13.45 3.44
N ARG A 111 -12.28 -13.82 2.19
CA ARG A 111 -13.19 -14.92 1.85
C ARG A 111 -12.73 -16.26 2.43
N GLU A 112 -11.44 -16.55 2.33
CA GLU A 112 -10.84 -17.81 2.80
C GLU A 112 -10.46 -17.78 4.29
N LYS A 113 -10.71 -16.67 5.01
CA LYS A 113 -10.34 -16.47 6.42
C LYS A 113 -8.84 -16.67 6.69
N ILE A 114 -8.00 -16.17 5.76
CA ILE A 114 -6.54 -16.19 5.86
C ILE A 114 -6.05 -14.83 6.34
N ASP A 115 -5.22 -14.82 7.37
CA ASP A 115 -4.54 -13.61 7.83
C ASP A 115 -3.63 -13.05 6.73
N CYS A 116 -3.83 -11.79 6.35
CA CYS A 116 -2.99 -11.12 5.37
C CYS A 116 -2.64 -9.68 5.78
N ILE A 117 -1.52 -9.21 5.24
CA ILE A 117 -1.01 -7.85 5.33
C ILE A 117 -0.25 -7.51 4.05
N MET A 118 -0.33 -6.26 3.60
CA MET A 118 0.38 -5.76 2.43
C MET A 118 1.54 -4.90 2.91
N ILE A 119 2.73 -5.16 2.38
CA ILE A 119 3.96 -4.45 2.71
C ILE A 119 4.55 -4.05 1.37
N LYS A 120 4.56 -2.76 1.06
CA LYS A 120 4.94 -2.27 -0.27
C LYS A 120 5.97 -1.16 -0.15
N GLY A 121 7.04 -1.23 -0.92
CA GLY A 121 7.98 -0.12 -1.04
C GLY A 121 7.47 0.94 -2.00
N ILE A 122 7.67 2.21 -1.66
CA ILE A 122 7.31 3.33 -2.53
C ILE A 122 8.34 3.44 -3.66
N CYS A 123 7.91 3.22 -4.91
CA CYS A 123 8.77 3.36 -6.10
C CYS A 123 8.44 4.59 -6.96
N ASP A 124 7.25 5.17 -6.80
CA ASP A 124 6.85 6.42 -7.44
C ASP A 124 5.74 7.15 -6.66
N TRP A 125 5.08 8.12 -7.28
CA TRP A 125 4.07 8.98 -6.64
C TRP A 125 2.71 8.95 -7.36
N GLY A 126 2.52 8.04 -8.31
CA GLY A 126 1.33 7.94 -9.16
C GLY A 126 1.24 9.01 -10.24
N TYR A 127 2.28 9.84 -10.42
CA TYR A 127 2.41 10.87 -11.45
C TYR A 127 3.87 11.31 -11.59
N ASN A 128 4.19 12.02 -12.68
CA ASN A 128 5.53 12.53 -12.99
C ASN A 128 6.61 11.45 -12.80
N LYS A 129 6.39 10.26 -13.40
CA LYS A 129 7.32 9.14 -13.28
C LYS A 129 8.71 9.56 -13.77
N ASP A 130 9.70 9.25 -12.95
CA ASP A 130 11.12 9.54 -13.19
C ASP A 130 11.70 8.53 -14.21
N ASN A 131 12.76 8.91 -14.90
CA ASN A 131 13.51 8.04 -15.79
C ASN A 131 14.25 6.92 -15.02
N LYS A 132 14.40 7.07 -13.70
CA LYS A 132 15.00 6.10 -12.76
C LYS A 132 14.04 5.01 -12.28
N LYS A 133 12.97 4.73 -13.03
CA LYS A 133 11.91 3.78 -12.65
C LYS A 133 12.46 2.45 -12.13
N ASP A 134 13.38 1.83 -12.87
CA ASP A 134 13.89 0.50 -12.53
C ASP A 134 14.72 0.51 -11.23
N GLU A 135 15.52 1.56 -11.01
CA GLU A 135 16.29 1.76 -9.77
C GLU A 135 15.35 1.90 -8.57
N TYR A 136 14.31 2.72 -8.68
CA TYR A 136 13.36 2.94 -7.59
C TYR A 136 12.51 1.70 -7.31
N GLN A 137 12.11 0.94 -8.34
CA GLN A 137 11.42 -0.34 -8.16
C GLN A 137 12.32 -1.36 -7.48
N TYR A 138 13.61 -1.40 -7.82
CA TYR A 138 14.58 -2.28 -7.18
C TYR A 138 14.75 -1.95 -5.69
N ILE A 139 14.98 -0.68 -5.34
CA ILE A 139 15.09 -0.23 -3.95
C ILE A 139 13.81 -0.55 -3.17
N ALA A 140 12.64 -0.18 -3.72
CA ALA A 140 11.35 -0.41 -3.09
C ALA A 140 11.06 -1.89 -2.82
N MET A 141 11.32 -2.76 -3.82
CA MET A 141 11.12 -4.19 -3.68
C MET A 141 12.08 -4.78 -2.64
N ASN A 142 13.38 -4.43 -2.70
CA ASN A 142 14.36 -4.95 -1.76
C ASN A 142 14.01 -4.60 -0.32
N ASN A 143 13.68 -3.33 -0.04
CA ASN A 143 13.29 -2.91 1.30
C ASN A 143 12.03 -3.66 1.78
N SER A 144 11.06 -3.89 0.89
CA SER A 144 9.86 -4.65 1.21
C SER A 144 10.17 -6.10 1.61
N ILE A 145 11.04 -6.78 0.86
CA ILE A 145 11.44 -8.17 1.13
C ILE A 145 12.34 -8.27 2.35
N GLU A 146 13.25 -7.30 2.55
CA GLU A 146 14.10 -7.22 3.73
C GLU A 146 13.26 -7.09 5.00
N ALA A 147 12.28 -6.18 5.03
CA ALA A 147 11.40 -6.01 6.17
C ALA A 147 10.60 -7.29 6.47
N ILE A 148 10.08 -7.97 5.45
CA ILE A 148 9.40 -9.27 5.60
C ILE A 148 10.34 -10.30 6.20
N SER A 149 11.55 -10.42 5.66
CA SER A 149 12.52 -11.42 6.11
C SER A 149 12.94 -11.19 7.56
N LEU A 150 13.23 -9.94 7.93
CA LEU A 150 13.59 -9.56 9.30
C LEU A 150 12.47 -9.87 10.31
N VAL A 151 11.22 -9.57 9.96
CA VAL A 151 10.08 -9.87 10.83
C VAL A 151 9.87 -11.38 10.93
N LEU A 152 9.99 -12.13 9.84
CA LEU A 152 9.83 -13.59 9.85
C LEU A 152 10.91 -14.30 10.67
N THR A 153 12.18 -13.90 10.55
CA THR A 153 13.28 -14.51 11.33
C THR A 153 13.04 -14.37 12.83
N LYS A 154 12.56 -13.20 13.28
CA LYS A 154 12.20 -12.97 14.69
C LYS A 154 11.08 -13.86 15.21
N LEU A 155 10.31 -14.53 14.34
CA LEU A 155 9.26 -15.47 14.75
C LEU A 155 9.75 -16.90 14.91
N VAL A 156 10.88 -17.24 14.27
CA VAL A 156 11.48 -18.59 14.36
C VAL A 156 12.34 -18.71 15.63
N ASP A 157 12.78 -17.59 16.20
CA ASP A 157 13.56 -17.52 17.43
C ASP A 157 12.70 -17.66 18.72
N PHE A 158 11.42 -18.01 18.60
CA PHE A 158 10.49 -18.34 19.70
C PHE A 158 10.01 -19.80 19.60
#